data_AF-A0A2S5MTC7-F1
#
_entry.id   AF-A0A2S5MTC7-F1
#
_cell.length_a   1.000
_cell.length_b   1.000
_cell.length_c   1.000
_cell.angle_alpha   90.00
_cell.angle_beta   90.00
_cell.angle_gamma   90.00
#
_symmetry.space_group_name_H-M   'P 1'
#
loop_
_entity.id
_entity.type
_entity.pdbx_description
1 polymer ?
#
loop_
_entity_poly.entity_id
_entity_poly.type
_entity_poly.pdbx_seq_one_letter_code
_entity_poly.pdbx_strand_id
1 'polypeptide(L)' 'MAGAAITAETMGEALAAIMAWRVNPDVAPACPLCGAAGLGISDHSARPHAEWYRLVCAACGLEQMLAVPLGARVPGSEG' A
#
# COMPACT_ATOMS: atom_id res chain seq x y z
N MET A 1 20.99 -7.86 -1.32
CA MET A 1 20.15 -7.41 -2.44
C MET A 1 19.26 -6.32 -1.90
N ALA A 2 19.30 -5.11 -2.45
CA ALA A 2 18.40 -4.05 -2.02
C ALA A 2 17.00 -4.43 -2.54
N GLY A 3 16.09 -4.79 -1.63
CA GLY A 3 14.69 -5.05 -1.98
C GLY A 3 14.06 -3.79 -2.59
N ALA A 4 13.10 -3.98 -3.49
CA ALA A 4 12.41 -2.86 -4.10
C ALA A 4 11.73 -1.98 -3.04
N ALA A 5 11.85 -0.65 -3.17
CA ALA A 5 11.33 0.31 -2.21
C ALA A 5 10.38 1.30 -2.90
N ILE A 6 9.23 1.54 -2.25
CA ILE A 6 8.32 2.65 -2.51
C ILE A 6 9.09 3.97 -2.41
N THR A 7 9.22 4.64 -3.55
CA THR A 7 9.73 6.01 -3.67
C THR A 7 8.57 7.01 -3.67
N ALA A 8 8.88 8.31 -3.65
CA ALA A 8 7.87 9.37 -3.75
C ALA A 8 6.99 9.24 -5.01
N GLU A 9 7.55 8.79 -6.12
CA GLU A 9 6.84 8.60 -7.39
C GLU A 9 5.78 7.49 -7.31
N THR A 10 6.11 6.39 -6.62
CA THR A 10 5.24 5.21 -6.46
C THR A 10 4.37 5.26 -5.21
N MET A 11 4.53 6.30 -4.38
CA MET A 11 3.77 6.48 -3.15
C MET A 11 2.27 6.63 -3.42
N GLY A 12 1.89 7.36 -4.47
CA GLY A 12 0.48 7.54 -4.85
C GLY A 12 -0.19 6.20 -5.18
N GLU A 13 0.49 5.36 -5.96
CA GLU A 13 -0.01 4.03 -6.31
C GLU A 13 -0.06 3.09 -5.11
N ALA A 14 0.94 3.15 -4.21
CA ALA A 14 0.94 2.39 -2.98
C ALA A 14 -0.23 2.76 -2.06
N LEU A 15 -0.53 4.06 -1.91
CA LEU A 15 -1.67 4.54 -1.16
C LEU A 15 -3.00 4.12 -1.80
N ALA A 16 -3.10 4.19 -3.13
CA ALA A 16 -4.27 3.72 -3.86
C ALA A 16 -4.51 2.21 -3.66
N ALA A 17 -3.45 1.40 -3.71
CA ALA A 17 -3.52 -0.04 -3.44
C ALA A 17 -3.99 -0.33 -2.01
N ILE A 18 -3.47 0.39 -1.01
CA ILE A 18 -3.93 0.26 0.39
C ILE A 18 -5.42 0.65 0.50
N MET A 19 -5.85 1.75 -0.11
CA MET A 19 -7.25 2.17 -0.04
C MET A 19 -8.20 1.20 -0.74
N ALA A 20 -7.83 0.67 -1.90
CA ALA A 20 -8.60 -0.36 -2.58
C ALA A 20 -8.71 -1.64 -1.73
N TRP A 21 -7.60 -2.06 -1.10
CA TRP A 21 -7.59 -3.19 -0.19
C TRP A 21 -8.43 -2.95 1.07
N ARG A 22 -8.47 -1.73 1.62
CA ARG A 22 -9.37 -1.40 2.75
C ARG A 22 -10.85 -1.57 2.39
N VAL A 23 -11.23 -1.30 1.14
CA VAL A 23 -12.61 -1.48 0.66
C VAL A 23 -12.93 -2.96 0.47
N ASN A 24 -11.97 -3.74 -0.04
CA ASN A 24 -12.13 -5.17 -0.25
C ASN A 24 -10.84 -5.95 0.09
N PRO A 25 -10.67 -6.39 1.35
CA PRO A 25 -9.44 -7.02 1.80
C PRO A 25 -9.22 -8.44 1.24
N ASP A 26 -10.26 -9.08 0.69
CA ASP A 26 -10.16 -10.36 0.00
C ASP A 26 -9.46 -10.24 -1.36
N VAL A 27 -9.39 -9.03 -1.94
CA VAL A 27 -8.74 -8.80 -3.23
C VAL A 27 -7.34 -8.25 -3.01
N ALA A 28 -6.34 -9.07 -3.29
CA ALA A 28 -4.95 -8.64 -3.29
C ALA A 28 -4.66 -7.77 -4.52
N PRO A 29 -4.36 -6.46 -4.36
CA PRO A 29 -4.10 -5.58 -5.50
C PRO A 29 -2.79 -5.94 -6.21
N ALA A 30 -2.56 -5.33 -7.37
CA ALA A 30 -1.28 -5.41 -8.05
C ALA A 30 -0.20 -4.61 -7.30
N CYS A 31 1.05 -5.05 -7.41
CA CYS A 31 2.19 -4.36 -6.82
C CYS A 31 2.43 -3.02 -7.54
N PRO A 32 2.51 -1.88 -6.82
CA PRO A 32 2.74 -0.56 -7.42
C PRO A 32 4.16 -0.39 -8.00
N LEU A 33 5.09 -1.32 -7.73
CA LEU A 33 6.46 -1.23 -8.24
C LEU A 33 6.69 -2.05 -9.52
N CYS A 34 6.08 -3.23 -9.59
CA CYS A 34 6.34 -4.19 -10.68
C CYS A 34 5.09 -4.67 -11.41
N GLY A 35 3.90 -4.27 -10.96
CA GLY A 35 2.62 -4.70 -11.54
C GLY A 35 2.22 -6.14 -11.23
N ALA A 36 3.03 -6.90 -10.48
CA ALA A 36 2.71 -8.28 -10.14
C ALA A 36 1.43 -8.37 -9.29
N ALA A 37 0.52 -9.28 -9.66
CA ALA A 37 -0.68 -9.55 -8.88
C ALA A 37 -0.37 -10.24 -7.55
N GLY A 38 -1.24 -10.09 -6.55
CA GLY A 38 -1.08 -10.75 -5.27
C GLY A 38 -0.21 -9.98 -4.27
N LEU A 39 -0.27 -8.65 -4.27
CA LEU A 39 0.39 -7.84 -3.25
C LEU A 39 -0.18 -8.20 -1.86
N GLY A 40 0.68 -8.66 -0.96
CA GLY A 40 0.31 -8.88 0.43
C GLY A 40 0.20 -7.55 1.16
N ILE A 41 -0.99 -7.24 1.67
CA ILE A 41 -1.21 -6.08 2.53
C ILE A 41 -1.67 -6.59 3.89
N SER A 42 -1.06 -6.07 4.96
CA SER A 42 -1.43 -6.40 6.34
C SER A 42 -1.60 -5.14 7.16
N ASP A 43 -2.71 -5.05 7.89
CA ASP A 43 -2.96 -3.99 8.85
C ASP A 43 -2.12 -4.21 10.12
N HIS A 44 -1.27 -3.24 10.44
CA HIS A 44 -0.45 -3.17 11.64
C HIS A 44 -0.79 -1.91 12.47
N SER A 45 -1.97 -1.34 12.24
CA SER A 45 -2.42 -0.13 12.91
C SER A 45 -2.58 -0.37 14.42
N ALA A 46 -1.83 0.38 15.23
CA ALA A 46 -2.04 0.42 16.67
C ALA A 46 -3.00 1.59 16.98
N ARG A 47 -4.25 1.26 17.30
CA ARG A 47 -5.22 2.29 17.71
C ARG A 47 -4.73 3.05 18.95
N PRO A 48 -5.07 4.35 19.10
CA PRO A 48 -5.92 5.17 18.23
C PRO A 48 -5.16 6.20 17.35
N HIS A 49 -3.83 6.24 17.39
CA HIS A 49 -3.08 7.42 16.90
C HIS A 49 -2.50 7.30 15.49
N ALA A 50 -2.34 6.10 14.92
CA ALA A 50 -1.73 5.94 13.60
C ALA A 50 -2.18 4.65 12.91
N GLU A 51 -2.42 4.74 11.60
CA GLU A 51 -2.63 3.58 10.76
C GLU A 51 -1.34 3.20 10.02
N TRP A 52 -0.95 1.93 10.14
CA TRP A 52 0.27 1.40 9.56
C TRP A 52 -0.07 0.16 8.75
N TYR A 53 0.35 0.13 7.49
CA TYR A 53 0.10 -0.98 6.58
C TYR A 53 1.42 -1.55 6.09
N ARG A 54 1.61 -2.86 6.23
CA ARG A 54 2.77 -3.56 5.68
C ARG A 54 2.43 -4.04 4.27
N LEU A 55 3.25 -3.66 3.29
CA LEU A 55 3.17 -4.10 1.91
C LEU A 55 4.29 -5.10 1.65
N VAL A 56 3.93 -6.27 1.12
CA VAL A 56 4.86 -7.34 0.79
C VAL A 56 4.60 -7.85 -0.62
N CYS A 57 5.62 -7.85 -1.48
CA CYS A 57 5.56 -8.44 -2.82
C CYS A 57 6.69 -9.45 -3.00
N ALA A 58 6.32 -10.71 -3.24
CA ALA A 58 7.29 -11.78 -3.51
C ALA A 58 8.01 -11.65 -4.87
N ALA A 59 7.42 -10.93 -5.84
CA ALA A 59 7.98 -10.80 -7.18
C ALA A 59 9.18 -9.84 -7.26
N CYS A 60 9.02 -8.64 -6.68
CA CYS A 60 10.09 -7.62 -6.64
C CYS A 60 10.84 -7.56 -5.30
N GLY A 61 10.40 -8.33 -4.31
CA GLY A 61 10.97 -8.30 -2.96
C GLY A 61 10.64 -7.02 -2.19
N LEU A 62 9.54 -6.34 -2.53
CA LEU A 62 9.04 -5.22 -1.75
C LEU A 62 8.65 -5.72 -0.36
N GLU A 63 9.21 -5.11 0.68
CA GLU A 63 8.76 -5.30 2.05
C GLU A 63 8.92 -3.98 2.79
N GLN A 64 7.84 -3.21 2.90
CA GLN A 64 7.87 -1.93 3.59
C GLN A 64 6.59 -1.66 4.36
N MET A 65 6.74 -0.91 5.45
CA MET A 65 5.62 -0.43 6.25
C MET A 65 5.34 1.03 5.89
N LEU A 66 4.11 1.32 5.50
CA LEU A 66 3.64 2.65 5.15
C LEU A 66 2.71 3.18 6.25
N ALA A 67 3.02 4.38 6.74
CA ALA A 67 2.07 5.16 7.53
C ALA A 67 1.06 5.79 6.58
N VAL A 68 -0.23 5.54 6.83
CA VAL A 68 -1.29 6.24 6.11
C VAL A 68 -1.99 7.17 7.09
N PRO A 69 -1.97 8.49 6.88
CA PRO A 69 -2.64 9.41 7.76
C PRO A 69 -4.16 9.18 7.69
N LEU A 70 -4.80 9.16 8.87
CA LEU A 70 -6.25 9.12 9.01
C LEU A 70 -6.87 10.28 8.22
N GLY A 71 -7.58 9.98 7.14
CA GLY A 71 -8.21 10.99 6.28
C GLY A 71 -7.50 11.27 4.95
N ALA A 72 -6.46 10.53 4.59
CA ALA A 72 -5.93 10.54 3.22
C ALA A 72 -7.03 10.11 2.23
N ARG A 73 -7.63 11.09 1.54
CA ARG A 73 -8.49 10.84 0.37
C ARG A 73 -7.57 10.57 -0.81
N VAL A 74 -7.94 9.63 -1.68
CA VAL A 74 -7.34 9.46 -3.00
C VAL A 74 -7.17 10.83 -3.67
N PRO A 75 -5.95 11.28 -4.01
CA PRO A 75 -5.79 12.41 -4.92
C PRO A 75 -6.27 11.94 -6.30
N GLY A 76 -7.44 12.41 -6.73
CA GLY A 76 -8.06 11.99 -8.00
C GLY A 76 -9.58 11.87 -8.02
N SER A 77 -10.31 12.35 -7.00
CA SER A 77 -11.77 12.51 -7.06
C SER A 77 -12.15 13.99 -7.04
N GLU A 78 -11.62 14.77 -7.99
CA GLU A 78 -12.19 16.08 -8.32
C GLU A 78 -13.16 15.85 -9.49
N GLY A 79 -14.44 16.09 -9.22
CA GLY A 79 -15.55 15.89 -10.17
C GLY A 79 -15.73 17.03 -11.16
#